data_AF-A0A2G8MR32-F1
#
_entry.id   AF-A0A2G8MR32-F1
#
_cell.length_a   1.000
_cell.length_b   1.000
_cell.length_c   1.000
_cell.angle_alpha   90.00
_cell.angle_beta   90.00
_cell.angle_gamma   90.00
#
_symmetry.space_group_name_H-M   'P 1'
#
loop_
_entity.id
_entity.type
_entity.pdbx_description
1 polymer ?
#
loop_
_entity_poly.entity_id
_entity_poly.type
_entity_poly.pdbx_seq_one_letter_code
_entity_poly.pdbx_strand_id
1 'polypeptide(L)' 'MNPSAIIDALGGTFRVAELCEVRPPSVSDWKKHGIPRARMMFLRVARPDVFKALEEEAQEEASQPSASAKKTAA' A
#
# COMPACT_ATOMS: atom_id res chain seq x y z
N MET A 1 -6.50 4.15 -1.32
CA MET A 1 -5.36 3.45 -0.68
C MET A 1 -4.08 3.83 -1.41
N ASN A 2 -3.02 4.23 -0.70
CA ASN A 2 -1.80 4.77 -1.30
C ASN A 2 -0.94 3.64 -1.93
N PRO A 3 -0.49 3.75 -3.19
CA PRO A 3 0.37 2.74 -3.84
C PRO A 3 1.64 2.39 -3.05
N SER A 4 2.30 3.39 -2.46
CA SER A 4 3.50 3.19 -1.66
C SER A 4 3.21 2.36 -0.42
N ALA A 5 2.14 2.69 0.31
CA ALA A 5 1.73 1.95 1.50
C ALA A 5 1.42 0.48 1.18
N ILE A 6 0.71 0.22 0.08
CA ILE A 6 0.43 -1.15 -0.39
C ILE A 6 1.74 -1.89 -0.69
N ILE A 7 2.65 -1.27 -1.44
CA ILE A 7 3.92 -1.90 -1.82
C ILE A 7 4.77 -2.18 -0.58
N ASP A 8 4.82 -1.27 0.37
CA ASP A 8 5.61 -1.41 1.59
C ASP A 8 5.03 -2.52 2.49
N ALA A 9 3.69 -2.59 2.63
CA ALA A 9 3.00 -3.68 3.35
C ALA A 9 3.20 -5.06 2.70
N LEU A 10 3.40 -5.11 1.38
CA LEU A 10 3.72 -6.34 0.64
C LEU A 10 5.19 -6.78 0.78
N GLY A 11 6.02 -6.03 1.50
CA GLY A 11 7.45 -6.30 1.69
C GLY A 11 8.38 -5.44 0.83
N GLY A 12 7.87 -4.36 0.25
CA GLY A 12 8.65 -3.37 -0.48
C GLY A 12 8.88 -3.68 -1.97
N THR A 13 9.58 -2.77 -2.65
CA THR A 13 9.73 -2.75 -4.11
C THR A 13 10.30 -4.05 -4.68
N PHE A 14 11.37 -4.59 -4.08
CA PHE A 14 12.04 -5.79 -4.60
C PHE A 14 11.17 -7.04 -4.45
N ARG A 15 10.49 -7.19 -3.30
CA ARG A 15 9.61 -8.33 -3.05
C ARG A 15 8.41 -8.34 -4.00
N VAL A 16 7.81 -7.18 -4.22
CA VAL A 16 6.70 -7.02 -5.17
C VAL A 16 7.16 -7.24 -6.61
N ALA A 17 8.37 -6.81 -6.97
CA ALA A 17 8.94 -7.02 -8.30
C ALA A 17 9.16 -8.51 -8.59
N GLU A 18 9.72 -9.25 -7.63
CA GLU A 18 9.86 -10.70 -7.70
C GLU A 18 8.49 -11.39 -7.84
N LEU A 19 7.53 -11.04 -6.98
CA LEU A 19 6.18 -11.62 -6.99
C LEU A 19 5.44 -11.39 -8.31
N CYS A 20 5.65 -10.22 -8.94
CA CYS A 20 5.00 -9.86 -10.20
C CYS A 20 5.82 -10.23 -11.45
N GLU A 21 7.02 -10.79 -11.28
CA GLU A 21 7.98 -11.06 -12.36
C GLU A 21 8.25 -9.83 -13.25
N VAL A 22 8.51 -8.69 -12.61
CA VAL A 22 8.87 -7.43 -13.28
C VAL A 22 10.17 -6.88 -12.72
N ARG A 23 10.74 -5.87 -13.38
CA ARG A 23 11.94 -5.21 -12.86
C ARG A 23 11.59 -4.28 -11.69
N PRO A 24 12.45 -4.14 -10.66
CA PRO A 24 12.21 -3.23 -9.55
C PRO A 24 11.87 -1.77 -9.94
N PRO A 25 12.48 -1.17 -11.00
CA PRO A 25 12.08 0.15 -11.47
C PRO A 25 10.60 0.26 -11.85
N SER A 26 9.99 -0.80 -12.40
CA SER A 26 8.56 -0.79 -12.72
C SER A 26 7.71 -0.61 -11.47
N VAL A 27 8.06 -1.28 -10.36
CA VAL A 27 7.36 -1.15 -9.09
C VAL A 27 7.61 0.23 -8.46
N SER A 28 8.82 0.78 -8.60
CA SER A 28 9.12 2.16 -8.19
C SER A 28 8.27 3.18 -8.97
N ASP A 29 8.00 2.95 -10.25
CA ASP A 29 7.11 3.80 -11.04
C ASP A 29 5.64 3.66 -10.61
N TRP A 30 5.21 2.48 -10.15
CA TRP A 30 3.86 2.29 -9.61
C TRP A 30 3.62 3.13 -8.34
N LYS A 31 4.66 3.40 -7.54
CA LYS A 31 4.55 4.31 -6.39
C LYS A 31 4.16 5.73 -6.81
N LYS A 32 4.54 6.15 -8.02
CA LYS A 32 4.29 7.50 -8.57
C LYS A 32 3.01 7.57 -9.40
N HIS A 33 2.79 6.57 -10.24
CA HIS A 33 1.72 6.57 -11.25
C HIS A 33 0.53 5.68 -10.90
N GLY A 34 0.62 4.92 -9.80
CA GLY A 34 -0.36 3.93 -9.39
C GLY A 34 -0.01 2.52 -9.84
N ILE A 35 -0.50 1.54 -9.08
CA ILE A 35 -0.35 0.11 -9.42
C ILE A 35 -1.34 -0.22 -10.55
N PRO A 36 -0.89 -0.81 -11.67
CA PRO A 36 -1.78 -1.21 -12.76
C PRO A 36 -2.90 -2.13 -12.26
N ARG A 37 -4.13 -1.93 -12.75
CA ARG A 37 -5.32 -2.67 -12.28
C ARG A 37 -5.14 -4.19 -12.29
N ALA A 38 -4.57 -4.74 -13.35
CA ALA A 38 -4.30 -6.17 -13.46
C ALA A 38 -3.32 -6.66 -12.37
N ARG A 39 -2.27 -5.88 -12.07
CA ARG A 39 -1.33 -6.19 -10.99
C ARG A 39 -1.99 -6.09 -9.63
N MET A 40 -2.87 -5.11 -9.41
CA MET A 40 -3.63 -5.01 -8.17
C MET A 40 -4.56 -6.21 -7.94
N MET A 41 -5.26 -6.67 -8.99
CA MET A 41 -6.10 -7.88 -8.90
C MET A 41 -5.26 -9.11 -8.52
N PHE A 42 -4.11 -9.29 -9.16
CA PHE A 42 -3.18 -10.37 -8.84
C PHE A 42 -2.68 -10.29 -7.39
N LEU A 43 -2.22 -9.11 -6.94
CA LEU A 43 -1.69 -8.93 -5.58
C LEU A 43 -2.72 -9.23 -4.50
N ARG A 44 -4.00 -8.87 -4.73
CA ARG A 44 -5.11 -9.19 -3.81
C ARG A 44 -5.34 -10.70 -3.67
N VAL A 45 -5.19 -11.45 -4.76
CA VAL A 45 -5.32 -12.91 -4.75
C VAL A 45 -4.07 -13.57 -4.15
N ALA A 46 -2.88 -13.02 -4.43
CA ALA A 46 -1.61 -13.59 -3.98
C ALA A 46 -1.33 -13.35 -2.49
N ARG A 47 -1.78 -12.22 -1.93
CA ARG A 47 -1.56 -11.80 -0.53
C ARG A 47 -2.84 -11.31 0.13
N PRO A 48 -3.87 -12.15 0.24
CA PRO A 48 -5.16 -11.75 0.81
C PRO A 48 -5.04 -11.36 2.29
N ASP A 49 -4.06 -11.91 3.01
CA ASP A 49 -3.71 -11.58 4.40
C ASP A 49 -3.34 -10.10 4.55
N VAL A 50 -2.47 -9.58 3.66
CA VAL A 50 -2.01 -8.19 3.71
C VAL A 50 -3.16 -7.23 3.40
N PHE A 51 -3.99 -7.55 2.41
CA PHE A 51 -5.10 -6.66 2.04
C PHE A 51 -6.20 -6.62 3.10
N LYS A 52 -6.47 -7.73 3.80
CA LYS A 52 -7.39 -7.73 4.95
C LYS A 52 -6.91 -6.81 6.06
N ALA A 53 -5.64 -6.94 6.47
CA ALA A 53 -5.08 -6.06 7.49
C ALA A 53 -5.13 -4.57 7.09
N LEU A 54 -4.76 -4.26 5.85
CA LEU A 54 -4.83 -2.89 5.32
C LEU A 54 -6.27 -2.34 5.24
N GLU A 55 -7.27 -3.19 5.00
CA GLU A 55 -8.68 -2.80 4.97
C GLU A 55 -9.23 -2.60 6.39
N GLU A 56 -8.84 -3.45 7.35
CA GLU A 56 -9.15 -3.31 8.78
C GLU A 56 -8.56 -2.00 9.34
N GLU A 57 -7.27 -1.73 9.09
CA GLU A 57 -6.62 -0.47 9.45
C GLU A 57 -7.36 0.74 8.84
N ALA A 58 -7.75 0.66 7.57
CA ALA A 58 -8.50 1.74 6.92
C ALA A 58 -9.90 1.97 7.52
N GLN A 59 -10.54 0.92 8.05
CA GLN A 59 -11.83 1.03 8.73
C GLN A 59 -11.68 1.57 10.16
N GLU A 60 -10.62 1.19 10.86
CA GLU A 60 -10.30 1.72 12.19
C GLU A 60 -10.01 3.23 12.11
N GLU A 61 -9.18 3.67 11.16
CA GLU A 61 -8.88 5.09 10.90
C GLU A 61 -10.13 5.89 10.52
N ALA A 62 -11.08 5.30 9.78
CA ALA A 62 -12.35 5.94 9.42
C ALA A 62 -13.33 6.06 10.60
N SER A 63 -13.15 5.26 11.66
CA SER A 63 -14.01 5.22 12.84
C SER A 63 -13.55 6.13 13.98
N GLN A 64 -12.34 6.70 13.91
CA GLN A 64 -11.84 7.65 14.92
C GLN A 64 -12.14 9.12 14.52
N PRO A 65 -12.71 9.95 15.44
CA PRO A 65 -12.83 11.37 15.18
C PRO A 65 -11.43 12.00 15.23
N SER A 66 -10.99 12.52 14.08
CA SER A 66 -9.77 13.30 13.88
C SER A 66 -9.51 14.30 15.02
N ALA A 67 -8.58 13.97 15.91
CA ALA A 67 -7.99 14.91 16.84
C ALA A 67 -6.47 14.71 16.90
N SER A 68 -5.74 15.44 16.06
CA SER A 68 -4.38 15.84 16.42
C SER A 68 -4.02 17.17 15.76
N ALA A 69 -4.51 18.25 16.38
CA ALA A 69 -3.91 19.57 16.26
C ALA A 69 -2.45 19.49 16.74
N LYS A 70 -1.49 19.68 15.83
CA LYS A 70 -0.09 19.87 16.24
C LYS A 70 0.07 21.28 16.81
N LYS A 71 0.13 21.33 18.14
CA LYS A 71 0.73 22.38 18.97
C LYS A 71 2.17 22.64 18.49
N THR A 72 2.51 23.86 18.13
CA THR A 72 3.92 24.31 18.15
C THR A 72 3.94 25.71 18.74
N ALA A 73 4.54 25.78 19.92
CA ALA A 73 4.86 27.00 20.64
C ALA A 73 6.26 27.46 20.23
N ALA A 74 6.42 28.76 19.99
CA ALA A 74 7.60 29.58 20.31
C ALA A 74 7.20 31.05 20.19
#